data_AF-A0A0N0D6K8-F1
#
_entry.id   AF-A0A0N0D6K8-F1
#
_cell.length_a   1.000
_cell.length_b   1.000
_cell.length_c   1.000
_cell.angle_alpha   90.00
_cell.angle_beta   90.00
_cell.angle_gamma   90.00
#
_symmetry.space_group_name_H-M   'P 1'
#
loop_
_entity.id
_entity.type
_entity.pdbx_description
1 polymer ?
#
loop_
_entity_poly.entity_id
_entity_poly.type
_entity_poly.pdbx_seq_one_letter_code
_entity_poly.pdbx_strand_id
1 'polypeptide(L)' 'MDLPGYKLHPLSGKEKGTWSVWVSGNWRVTFRFEGQDAIIVDYRDYH' A
#
# COMPACT_ATOMS: atom_id res chain seq x y z
N MET A 1 6.87 -4.97 -10.06
CA MET A 1 7.14 -3.52 -10.07
C MET A 1 8.34 -3.27 -9.19
N ASP A 2 9.48 -2.91 -9.77
CA ASP A 2 10.73 -2.65 -9.04
C ASP A 2 11.01 -1.14 -9.05
N LEU A 3 10.26 -0.42 -8.22
CA LEU A 3 10.32 1.04 -8.07
C LEU A 3 10.75 1.34 -6.64
N PRO A 4 12.07 1.31 -6.33
CA PRO A 4 12.59 1.41 -4.96
C PRO A 4 12.19 2.71 -4.24
N GLY A 5 11.83 3.78 -4.97
CA GLY A 5 11.36 5.04 -4.42
C GLY A 5 10.00 4.96 -3.70
N TYR A 6 9.14 4.00 -4.05
CA TYR A 6 7.79 3.90 -3.50
C TYR A 6 7.68 3.02 -2.25
N LYS A 7 8.80 2.43 -1.79
CA LYS A 7 8.88 1.64 -0.55
C LYS A 7 7.69 0.70 -0.35
N LEU A 8 7.35 -0.08 -1.39
CA LEU A 8 6.26 -1.05 -1.34
C LEU A 8 6.52 -2.07 -0.23
N HIS A 9 5.57 -2.21 0.70
CA HIS A 9 5.66 -3.20 1.77
C HIS A 9 4.27 -3.72 2.16
N PRO A 10 4.18 -4.99 2.62
CA PRO A 10 2.94 -5.53 3.12
C PRO A 10 2.63 -5.00 4.53
N LEU A 11 1.34 -4.78 4.81
CA LEU A 11 0.85 -4.47 6.15
C LEU A 11 0.65 -5.74 6.97
N SER A 12 0.69 -5.60 8.30
CA SER A 12 0.61 -6.70 9.27
C SER A 12 -0.63 -6.59 10.17
N GLY A 13 -0.83 -7.60 11.02
CA GLY A 13 -1.96 -7.63 11.95
C GLY A 13 -3.31 -7.75 11.24
N LYS A 14 -4.26 -6.85 11.58
CA LYS A 14 -5.63 -6.85 11.01
C LYS A 14 -5.66 -6.57 9.51
N GLU A 15 -4.58 -5.99 8.97
CA GLU A 15 -4.48 -5.63 7.56
C GLU A 15 -3.57 -6.58 6.76
N LYS A 16 -3.32 -7.78 7.28
CA LYS A 16 -2.57 -8.81 6.55
C LYS A 16 -3.22 -9.06 5.17
N GLY A 17 -2.40 -8.97 4.13
CA GLY A 17 -2.84 -9.08 2.73
C GLY A 17 -3.07 -7.72 2.04
N THR A 18 -3.07 -6.62 2.79
CA THR A 18 -2.98 -5.26 2.26
C THR A 18 -1.52 -4.87 2.07
N TRP A 19 -1.26 -4.10 1.02
CA TRP A 19 0.03 -3.52 0.68
C TRP A 19 -0.04 -2.00 0.79
N SER A 20 1.10 -1.38 1.06
CA SER A 20 1.24 0.08 1.18
C SER A 20 2.40 0.58 0.33
N VAL A 21 2.18 1.69 -0.37
CA VAL A 21 3.22 2.43 -1.10
C VAL A 21 3.31 3.87 -0.60
N TRP A 22 4.53 4.38 -0.53
CA TRP A 22 4.82 5.77 -0.24
C TRP A 22 4.51 6.65 -1.44
N VAL A 23 3.78 7.74 -1.20
CA VAL A 23 3.56 8.80 -2.19
C VAL A 23 4.45 10.00 -1.87
N SER A 24 4.17 10.71 -0.77
CA SER A 24 4.96 11.84 -0.31
C SER A 24 4.71 12.12 1.19
N GLY A 25 5.73 12.56 1.92
CA GLY A 25 5.63 12.81 3.36
C GLY A 25 5.01 11.62 4.12
N ASN A 26 3.90 11.89 4.81
CA ASN A 26 3.14 10.91 5.59
C ASN A 26 2.10 10.12 4.78
N TRP A 27 1.88 10.47 3.51
CA TRP A 27 0.82 9.88 2.70
C TRP A 27 1.18 8.51 2.12
N ARG A 28 0.25 7.57 2.22
CA ARG A 28 0.33 6.21 1.72
C ARG A 28 -0.88 5.89 0.86
N VAL A 29 -0.66 5.18 -0.25
CA VAL A 29 -1.76 4.45 -0.91
C VAL A 29 -1.70 3.02 -0.40
N THR A 30 -2.84 2.49 0.04
CA THR A 30 -2.98 1.09 0.44
C THR A 30 -3.94 0.36 -0.47
N PHE A 31 -3.67 -0.91 -0.77
CA PHE A 31 -4.51 -1.73 -1.64
C PHE A 31 -4.31 -3.21 -1.37
N ARG A 32 -5.25 -4.05 -1.81
CA ARG A 32 -5.11 -5.51 -1.83
C ARG A 32 -5.02 -5.99 -3.27
N PHE A 33 -4.41 -7.16 -3.47
CA PHE A 33 -4.44 -7.83 -4.77
C PHE A 33 -5.54 -8.89 -4.78
N GLU A 34 -6.35 -8.87 -5.84
CA GLU A 34 -7.21 -9.98 -6.23
C GLU A 34 -6.76 -10.42 -7.63
N GLY A 35 -6.00 -11.52 -7.69
CA GLY A 35 -5.32 -11.91 -8.93
C GLY A 35 -4.28 -10.87 -9.35
N GLN A 36 -4.52 -10.20 -10.48
CA GLN A 36 -3.65 -9.14 -11.02
C GLN A 36 -4.18 -7.73 -10.73
N ASP A 37 -5.40 -7.63 -10.17
CA ASP A 37 -6.09 -6.36 -9.97
C ASP A 37 -5.86 -5.81 -8.56
N ALA A 38 -5.72 -4.49 -8.48
CA ALA A 38 -5.67 -3.77 -7.21
C ALA A 38 -7.09 -3.41 -6.78
N ILE A 39 -7.50 -3.94 -5.64
CA ILE A 39 -8.83 -3.72 -5.05
C ILE A 39 -8.71 -3.04 -3.69
N ILE A 40 -9.81 -2.45 -3.22
CA ILE A 40 -9.89 -1.78 -1.91
C ILE A 40 -8.75 -0.74 -1.78
N VAL A 41 -8.61 0.08 -2.83
CA VAL A 41 -7.59 1.12 -2.91
C VAL A 41 -8.02 2.30 -2.04
N ASP A 42 -7.12 2.74 -1.17
CA ASP A 42 -7.37 3.82 -0.20
C ASP A 42 -6.15 4.74 -0.10
N TYR A 43 -6.37 6.00 0.27
CA TYR A 43 -5.33 7.02 0.40
C TYR A 43 -5.31 7.57 1.82
N ARG A 44 -4.25 7.25 2.55
CA ARG A 44 -4.17 7.43 4.01
C ARG A 44 -3.03 8.35 4.40
N ASP A 45 -3.30 9.23 5.35
CA ASP A 45 -2.27 9.95 6.08
C ASP A 45 -1.88 9.12 7.31
N TYR A 46 -0.59 8.84 7.47
CA TYR A 46 -0.05 8.07 8.60
C TYR A 46 0.38 8.99 9.76
N HIS A 47 -0.39 10.03 10.07
CA HIS A 47 -0.18 10.90 11.24
C HIS A 47 -1.09 10.52 12.42
#